data_AF-A0AAV9KXC2-F1
#
_entry.id   AF-A0AAV9KXC2-F1
#
_cell.length_a   1.000
_cell.length_b   1.000
_cell.length_c   1.000
_cell.angle_alpha   90.00
_cell.angle_beta   90.00
_cell.angle_gamma   90.00
#
_symmetry.space_group_name_H-M   'P 1'
#
loop_
_entity.id
_entity.type
_entity.pdbx_description
1 polymer ?
#
loop_
_entity_poly.entity_id
_entity_poly.type
_entity_poly.pdbx_seq_one_letter_code
_entity_poly.pdbx_strand_id
1 'polypeptide(L)'
;MAVEHETTNLRVLMFPYLAYGHFTPFLELAKKLSDRGFFIDFCSTPINLSYIKKKMPHKYSCSIQLVEFHLQDLPELPPHYHTTNGLPLHIQSTLYKALMMEKPQFYQILKDQKPNVLVFDIMQPWAVRVASSLNIPAIRYCIASAATCCYFGHLQLKPGVEFPFTALYLKDYEKEIERHIELEVEEEGERIMLLNSSRAIDAKYIDYLSEIGQTNILPTGVVIQDLEDAGDLEETELIKWIGKKKEHSTVYVSFGSEYVLTKEEMEEVAYGLEVSNVHFIWVVRFPREEQVVNLEEALPRGFLDHIGERGRIVEGWAPQARILKHAIIGAFVTHCGWNSSLESIEFGPMNARLVVENGIAMEIARDGNGKLHRGYIAETIKEVIFGEKIGEDLRRKVNSLRENIRLLREEHMDGVAEAIKQLREKKNQSKNA
;
A
#
# COMPACT_ATOMS: atom_id res chain seq x y z
N MET A 1 -22.11 15.42 -41.06
CA MET A 1 -21.79 16.30 -39.92
C MET A 1 -20.93 15.48 -38.98
N ALA A 2 -19.63 15.74 -38.96
CA ALA A 2 -18.73 15.13 -37.98
C ALA A 2 -19.08 15.73 -36.62
N VAL A 3 -19.39 14.88 -35.65
CA VAL A 3 -19.45 15.28 -34.25
C VAL A 3 -18.00 15.49 -33.84
N GLU A 4 -17.55 16.74 -33.76
CA GLU A 4 -16.35 17.09 -33.03
C GLU A 4 -16.56 16.63 -31.59
N HIS A 5 -15.91 15.54 -31.19
CA HIS A 5 -15.71 15.26 -29.77
C HIS A 5 -14.80 16.37 -29.24
N GLU A 6 -15.40 17.39 -28.65
CA GLU A 6 -14.72 18.33 -27.78
C GLU A 6 -14.03 17.51 -26.68
N THR A 7 -12.74 17.18 -26.88
CA THR A 7 -11.89 16.59 -25.84
C THR A 7 -11.68 17.65 -24.79
N THR A 8 -12.69 17.85 -23.96
CA THR A 8 -12.64 18.79 -22.87
C THR A 8 -11.75 18.18 -21.80
N ASN A 9 -10.47 18.59 -21.79
CA ASN A 9 -9.46 18.26 -20.80
C ASN A 9 -10.05 18.25 -19.38
N LEU A 10 -10.30 17.05 -18.86
CA LEU A 10 -10.91 16.84 -17.54
C LEU A 10 -9.85 17.06 -16.47
N ARG A 11 -10.12 18.01 -15.57
CA ARG A 11 -9.24 18.34 -14.44
C ARG A 11 -9.68 17.58 -13.18
N VAL A 12 -8.79 16.76 -12.62
CA VAL A 12 -9.01 15.99 -11.41
C VAL A 12 -8.06 16.49 -10.33
N LEU A 13 -8.59 16.89 -9.18
CA LEU A 13 -7.72 17.15 -8.02
C LEU A 13 -7.59 15.87 -7.21
N MET A 14 -6.36 15.48 -6.92
CA MET A 14 -6.02 14.33 -6.09
C MET A 14 -5.51 14.79 -4.73
N PHE A 15 -6.08 14.24 -3.66
CA PHE A 15 -5.72 14.59 -2.29
C PHE A 15 -5.46 13.32 -1.46
N PRO A 16 -4.25 12.73 -1.57
CA PRO A 16 -3.84 11.58 -0.76
C PRO A 16 -3.52 11.95 0.68
N TYR A 17 -3.58 10.95 1.58
CA TYR A 17 -3.04 11.10 2.92
C TYR A 17 -1.51 11.29 2.89
N LEU A 18 -0.97 11.90 3.95
CA LEU A 18 0.40 12.42 3.99
C LEU A 18 1.47 11.34 4.24
N ALA A 19 1.18 10.11 3.82
CA ALA A 19 2.01 8.92 4.01
C ALA A 19 2.41 8.31 2.66
N TYR A 20 3.62 7.74 2.61
CA TYR A 20 4.25 7.30 1.35
C TYR A 20 3.43 6.28 0.58
N GLY A 21 2.84 5.31 1.27
CA GLY A 21 1.95 4.29 0.73
C GLY A 21 0.55 4.78 0.36
N HIS A 22 0.21 6.04 0.63
CA HIS A 22 -1.01 6.68 0.11
C HIS A 22 -0.65 7.50 -1.13
N PHE A 23 0.23 8.49 -1.00
CA PHE A 23 0.53 9.38 -2.13
C PHE A 23 1.28 8.68 -3.27
N THR A 24 1.99 7.57 -3.02
CA THR A 24 2.62 6.78 -4.08
C THR A 24 1.59 6.11 -5.01
N PRO A 25 0.65 5.27 -4.52
CA PRO A 25 -0.43 4.75 -5.37
C PRO A 25 -1.28 5.84 -6.04
N PHE A 26 -1.49 6.98 -5.37
CA PHE A 26 -2.14 8.12 -6.00
C PHE A 26 -1.31 8.69 -7.16
N LEU A 27 0.02 8.82 -7.03
CA LEU A 27 0.87 9.30 -8.11
C LEU A 27 0.81 8.37 -9.32
N GLU A 28 0.83 7.07 -9.08
CA GLU A 28 0.69 6.10 -10.17
C GLU A 28 -0.72 6.09 -10.78
N LEU A 29 -1.77 6.30 -9.99
CA LEU A 29 -3.12 6.54 -10.52
C LEU A 29 -3.16 7.82 -11.37
N ALA A 30 -2.52 8.90 -10.92
CA ALA A 30 -2.40 10.16 -11.63
C ALA A 30 -1.75 9.96 -13.00
N LYS A 31 -0.62 9.25 -13.07
CA LYS A 31 0.08 8.90 -14.32
C LYS A 31 -0.86 8.18 -15.30
N LYS A 32 -1.55 7.14 -14.84
CA LYS A 32 -2.46 6.34 -15.69
C LYS A 32 -3.68 7.11 -16.18
N LEU A 33 -4.19 8.05 -15.38
CA LEU A 33 -5.25 8.96 -15.81
C LEU A 33 -4.70 10.02 -16.78
N SER A 34 -3.49 10.55 -16.55
CA SER A 34 -2.84 11.44 -17.51
C SER A 34 -2.61 10.78 -18.87
N ASP A 35 -2.23 9.51 -18.90
CA ASP A 35 -2.13 8.72 -20.14
C ASP A 35 -3.49 8.58 -20.87
N ARG A 36 -4.61 8.83 -20.17
CA ARG A 36 -5.99 8.85 -20.70
C ARG A 36 -6.53 10.27 -20.95
N GLY A 37 -5.65 11.28 -20.93
CA GLY A 37 -5.98 12.67 -21.28
C GLY A 37 -6.53 13.52 -20.13
N PHE A 38 -6.42 13.07 -18.88
CA PHE A 38 -6.82 13.86 -17.71
C PHE A 38 -5.67 14.79 -17.26
N PHE A 39 -6.03 16.00 -16.86
CA PHE A 39 -5.14 16.92 -16.15
C PHE A 39 -5.29 16.71 -14.66
N ILE A 40 -4.18 16.49 -13.95
CA ILE A 40 -4.18 16.16 -12.53
C ILE A 40 -3.59 17.31 -11.74
N ASP A 41 -4.33 17.79 -10.74
CA ASP A 41 -3.78 18.60 -9.66
C ASP A 41 -3.45 17.70 -8.47
N PHE A 42 -2.18 17.43 -8.27
CA PHE A 42 -1.71 16.59 -7.17
C PHE A 42 -1.44 17.43 -5.92
N CYS A 43 -2.36 17.37 -4.96
CA CYS A 43 -2.36 18.22 -3.76
C CYS A 43 -1.71 17.50 -2.57
N SER A 44 -0.65 18.06 -1.99
CA SER A 44 0.02 17.51 -0.79
C SER A 44 0.94 18.55 -0.14
N THR A 45 1.52 18.21 1.02
CA THR A 45 2.51 19.06 1.71
C THR A 45 3.80 19.25 0.92
N PRO A 46 4.50 20.40 1.08
CA PRO A 46 5.75 20.68 0.35
C PRO A 46 6.81 19.59 0.49
N ILE A 47 6.94 18.99 1.68
CA ILE A 47 7.90 17.89 1.91
C ILE A 47 7.56 16.66 1.05
N ASN A 48 6.29 16.25 0.99
CA ASN A 48 5.85 15.13 0.17
C ASN A 48 5.94 15.47 -1.33
N LEU A 49 5.57 16.69 -1.73
CA LEU A 49 5.69 17.13 -3.13
C LEU A 49 7.14 17.19 -3.61
N SER A 50 8.08 17.52 -2.72
CA SER A 50 9.51 17.46 -3.05
C SER A 50 9.97 16.04 -3.41
N TYR A 51 9.42 15.03 -2.74
CA TYR A 51 9.67 13.62 -3.04
C TYR A 51 8.99 13.21 -4.36
N ILE A 52 7.71 13.55 -4.54
CA ILE A 52 6.94 13.26 -5.75
C ILE A 52 7.60 13.87 -6.99
N LYS A 53 8.02 15.14 -6.92
CA LYS A 53 8.69 15.83 -8.02
C LYS A 53 9.97 15.12 -8.48
N LYS A 54 10.71 14.49 -7.56
CA LYS A 54 11.92 13.71 -7.88
C LYS A 54 11.60 12.36 -8.52
N LYS A 55 10.42 11.79 -8.26
CA LYS A 55 9.98 10.46 -8.71
C LYS A 55 9.03 10.50 -9.91
N MET A 56 8.64 11.69 -10.34
CA MET A 56 7.73 11.88 -11.45
C MET A 56 8.52 12.00 -12.76
N PRO A 57 8.32 11.09 -13.74
CA PRO A 57 8.95 11.20 -15.05
C PRO A 57 8.57 12.50 -15.75
N HIS A 58 9.54 13.10 -16.47
CA HIS A 58 9.35 14.37 -17.17
C HIS A 58 8.16 14.40 -18.13
N LYS A 59 7.79 13.26 -18.71
CA LYS A 59 6.64 13.16 -19.63
C LYS A 59 5.30 13.56 -18.99
N TYR A 60 5.19 13.46 -17.67
CA TYR A 60 3.98 13.82 -16.93
C TYR A 60 3.99 15.27 -16.41
N SER A 61 5.10 16.02 -16.56
CA SER A 61 5.21 17.37 -15.99
C SER A 61 4.22 18.40 -16.55
N CYS A 62 3.65 18.14 -17.74
CA CYS A 62 2.63 19.01 -18.33
C CYS A 62 1.19 18.60 -18.00
N SER A 63 0.97 17.36 -17.57
CA SER A 63 -0.35 16.79 -17.29
C SER A 63 -0.62 16.61 -15.79
N ILE A 64 0.42 16.59 -14.96
CA ILE A 64 0.34 16.53 -13.50
C ILE A 64 0.96 17.80 -12.92
N GLN A 65 0.12 18.68 -12.39
CA GLN A 65 0.50 19.89 -11.67
C GLN A 65 0.56 19.59 -10.17
N LEU A 66 1.65 19.98 -9.50
CA LEU A 66 1.79 19.85 -8.06
C LEU A 66 1.17 21.08 -7.38
N VAL A 67 0.29 20.86 -6.39
CA VAL A 67 -0.42 21.91 -5.65
C VAL A 67 -0.05 21.82 -4.18
N GLU A 68 0.55 22.88 -3.64
CA GLU A 68 1.02 22.90 -2.26
C GLU A 68 -0.15 23.06 -1.28
N PHE A 69 -0.16 22.21 -0.25
CA PHE A 69 -1.06 22.27 0.89
C PHE A 69 -0.21 22.44 2.16
N HIS A 70 -0.35 23.57 2.87
CA HIS A 70 0.52 23.88 4.00
C HIS A 70 -0.21 23.62 5.32
N LEU A 71 0.40 22.80 6.17
CA LEU A 71 -0.03 22.66 7.55
C LEU A 71 0.50 23.82 8.39
N GLN A 72 -0.23 24.16 9.45
CA GLN A 72 0.29 25.05 10.49
C GLN A 72 1.56 24.47 11.13
N ASP A 73 2.53 25.35 11.34
CA ASP A 73 3.73 25.03 12.11
C ASP A 73 3.37 25.00 13.60
N LEU A 74 3.29 23.79 14.15
CA LEU A 74 3.12 23.57 15.58
C LEU A 74 4.50 23.28 16.22
N PRO A 75 4.74 23.64 17.49
CA PRO A 75 6.02 23.37 18.15
C PRO A 75 6.44 21.90 18.08
N GLU A 76 5.49 20.99 18.24
CA GLU A 76 5.69 19.53 18.11
C GLU A 76 5.57 18.98 16.67
N LEU A 77 5.20 19.82 15.69
CA LEU A 77 5.00 19.42 14.29
C LEU A 77 5.63 20.43 13.30
N PRO A 78 6.98 20.54 13.28
CA PRO A 78 7.71 21.34 12.29
C PRO A 78 7.53 20.84 10.85
N PRO A 79 7.88 21.63 9.81
CA PRO A 79 7.67 21.30 8.40
C PRO A 79 8.19 19.93 7.94
N HIS A 80 9.29 19.44 8.52
CA HIS A 80 9.86 18.14 8.17
C HIS A 80 9.04 16.94 8.71
N TYR A 81 8.08 17.21 9.59
CA TYR A 81 7.10 16.25 10.12
C TYR A 81 5.70 16.45 9.53
N HIS A 82 5.55 17.25 8.48
CA HIS A 82 4.31 17.34 7.68
C HIS A 82 4.16 16.13 6.72
N THR A 83 4.55 14.96 7.20
CA THR A 83 4.59 13.65 6.54
C THR A 83 4.66 12.57 7.63
N THR A 84 4.15 11.37 7.38
CA THR A 84 4.32 10.26 8.34
C THR A 84 5.74 9.69 8.32
N ASN A 85 6.52 9.93 7.27
CA ASN A 85 7.86 9.38 7.14
C ASN A 85 8.80 9.96 8.20
N GLY A 86 9.14 9.15 9.19
CA GLY A 86 9.98 9.58 10.31
C GLY A 86 9.24 10.30 11.42
N LEU A 87 7.92 10.30 11.38
CA LEU A 87 7.10 10.86 12.43
C LEU A 87 7.05 9.87 13.60
N PRO A 88 7.43 10.29 14.83
CA PRO A 88 7.24 9.46 16.01
C PRO A 88 5.76 9.09 16.21
N LEU A 89 5.48 7.84 16.60
CA LEU A 89 4.11 7.31 16.73
C LEU A 89 3.20 8.21 17.60
N HIS A 90 3.74 8.73 18.70
CA HIS A 90 3.00 9.60 19.62
C HIS A 90 2.57 10.95 19.00
N ILE A 91 3.19 11.38 17.89
CA ILE A 91 2.91 12.65 17.19
C ILE A 91 1.93 12.44 16.01
N GLN A 92 1.61 11.19 15.63
CA GLN A 92 0.68 10.92 14.52
C GLN A 92 -0.70 11.58 14.70
N SER A 93 -1.23 11.56 15.93
CA SER A 93 -2.50 12.22 16.24
C SER A 93 -2.44 13.74 16.07
N THR A 94 -1.27 14.35 16.32
CA THR A 94 -1.04 15.78 16.09
C THR A 94 -1.00 16.12 14.60
N LEU A 95 -0.33 15.28 13.79
CA LEU A 95 -0.35 15.44 12.32
C LEU A 95 -1.79 15.40 11.78
N TYR A 96 -2.59 14.43 12.23
CA TYR A 96 -3.99 14.33 11.82
C TYR A 96 -4.81 15.57 12.25
N LYS A 97 -4.62 16.08 13.47
CA LYS A 97 -5.28 17.31 13.93
C LYS A 97 -4.87 18.53 13.11
N ALA A 98 -3.59 18.70 12.80
CA ALA A 98 -3.10 19.79 11.97
C ALA A 98 -3.72 19.73 10.56
N LEU A 99 -3.80 18.55 9.97
CA LEU A 99 -4.49 18.31 8.70
C LEU A 99 -5.98 18.72 8.74
N MET A 100 -6.66 18.40 9.84
CA MET A 100 -8.07 18.76 10.06
C MET A 100 -8.30 20.26 10.26
N MET A 101 -7.34 20.98 10.85
CA MET A 101 -7.42 22.43 11.05
C MET A 101 -7.34 23.21 9.73
N GLU A 102 -6.69 22.63 8.71
CA GLU A 102 -6.49 23.25 7.39
C GLU A 102 -7.63 23.01 6.38
N LYS A 103 -8.82 22.62 6.85
CA LYS A 103 -10.06 22.61 6.04
C LYS A 103 -10.29 23.94 5.28
N PRO A 104 -10.09 25.14 5.87
CA PRO A 104 -10.27 26.40 5.15
C PRO A 104 -9.27 26.59 3.99
N GLN A 105 -8.02 26.16 4.17
CA GLN A 105 -7.04 26.20 3.08
C GLN A 105 -7.44 25.23 1.96
N PHE A 106 -7.86 24.01 2.30
CA PHE A 106 -8.33 23.04 1.30
C PHE A 106 -9.53 23.56 0.50
N TYR A 107 -10.49 24.23 1.18
CA TYR A 107 -11.59 24.92 0.51
C TYR A 107 -11.10 25.94 -0.51
N GLN A 108 -10.12 26.78 -0.12
CA GLN A 108 -9.57 27.80 -1.01
C GLN A 108 -8.85 27.17 -2.22
N ILE A 109 -8.10 26.09 -2.01
CA ILE A 109 -7.47 25.33 -3.10
C ILE A 109 -8.52 24.81 -4.09
N LEU A 110 -9.58 24.16 -3.61
CA LEU A 110 -10.66 23.66 -4.49
C LEU A 110 -11.35 24.80 -5.26
N LYS A 111 -11.56 25.95 -4.61
CA LYS A 111 -12.16 27.13 -5.22
C LYS A 111 -11.29 27.75 -6.32
N ASP A 112 -9.97 27.74 -6.13
CA ASP A 112 -9.01 28.32 -7.08
C ASP A 112 -8.70 27.38 -8.25
N GLN A 113 -8.46 26.09 -7.97
CA GLN A 113 -8.17 25.09 -9.02
C GLN A 113 -9.40 24.71 -9.84
N LYS A 114 -10.61 24.80 -9.25
CA LYS A 114 -11.90 24.47 -9.87
C LYS A 114 -11.90 23.11 -10.57
N PRO A 115 -11.49 22.02 -9.88
CA PRO A 115 -11.45 20.71 -10.51
C PRO A 115 -12.85 20.24 -10.92
N ASN A 116 -12.91 19.39 -11.93
CA ASN A 116 -14.16 18.74 -12.34
C ASN A 116 -14.57 17.66 -11.34
N VAL A 117 -13.60 16.93 -10.78
CA VAL A 117 -13.79 15.87 -9.79
C VAL A 117 -12.66 15.94 -8.75
N LEU A 118 -13.00 15.72 -7.49
CA LEU A 118 -12.03 15.44 -6.42
C LEU A 118 -11.86 13.92 -6.28
N VAL A 119 -10.62 13.44 -6.23
CA VAL A 119 -10.29 12.08 -5.75
C VAL A 119 -9.53 12.24 -4.44
N PHE A 120 -10.10 11.77 -3.34
CA PHE A 120 -9.52 11.97 -2.00
C PHE A 120 -9.34 10.66 -1.25
N ASP A 121 -8.40 10.64 -0.32
CA ASP A 121 -8.10 9.48 0.51
C ASP A 121 -9.21 9.18 1.52
N ILE A 122 -9.51 7.90 1.75
CA ILE A 122 -10.49 7.51 2.78
C ILE A 122 -10.07 7.93 4.20
N MET A 123 -8.78 8.17 4.44
CA MET A 123 -8.28 8.69 5.72
C MET A 123 -8.68 10.14 5.99
N GLN A 124 -9.30 10.83 5.02
CA GLN A 124 -9.66 12.24 5.11
C GLN A 124 -11.13 12.44 4.73
N PRO A 125 -12.08 11.80 5.42
CA PRO A 125 -13.48 11.77 5.02
C PRO A 125 -14.10 13.18 4.97
N TRP A 126 -13.61 14.11 5.78
CA TRP A 126 -14.01 15.51 5.78
C TRP A 126 -13.83 16.24 4.44
N ALA A 127 -12.94 15.77 3.55
CA ALA A 127 -12.66 16.40 2.27
C ALA A 127 -13.90 16.41 1.37
N VAL A 128 -14.78 15.41 1.51
CA VAL A 128 -16.03 15.32 0.74
C VAL A 128 -16.96 16.49 1.04
N ARG A 129 -17.10 16.89 2.31
CA ARG A 129 -17.97 18.00 2.71
C ARG A 129 -17.49 19.33 2.14
N VAL A 130 -16.17 19.52 2.12
CA VAL A 130 -15.56 20.73 1.52
C VAL A 130 -15.85 20.78 0.02
N ALA A 131 -15.70 19.65 -0.68
CA ALA A 131 -16.02 19.56 -2.11
C ALA A 131 -17.52 19.78 -2.40
N SER A 132 -18.40 19.16 -1.60
CA SER A 132 -19.86 19.34 -1.67
C SER A 132 -20.27 20.80 -1.56
N SER A 133 -19.65 21.57 -0.64
CA SER A 133 -19.94 23.00 -0.47
C SER A 133 -19.63 23.85 -1.71
N LEU A 134 -18.77 23.35 -2.60
CA LEU A 134 -18.39 23.96 -3.88
C LEU A 134 -19.06 23.28 -5.09
N ASN A 135 -20.01 22.37 -4.85
CA ASN A 135 -20.65 21.52 -5.86
C ASN A 135 -19.63 20.75 -6.72
N ILE A 136 -18.53 20.28 -6.11
CA ILE A 136 -17.51 19.46 -6.77
C ILE A 136 -17.80 17.98 -6.45
N PRO A 137 -18.09 17.14 -7.46
CA PRO A 137 -18.21 15.70 -7.28
C PRO A 137 -16.91 15.13 -6.71
N ALA A 138 -17.03 14.18 -5.79
CA ALA A 138 -15.88 13.59 -5.11
C ALA A 138 -15.96 12.06 -5.15
N ILE A 139 -14.81 11.43 -5.32
CA ILE A 139 -14.62 9.98 -5.32
C ILE A 139 -13.62 9.63 -4.22
N ARG A 140 -13.96 8.65 -3.39
CA ARG A 140 -13.05 8.10 -2.38
C ARG A 140 -12.03 7.19 -3.05
N TYR A 141 -10.77 7.25 -2.69
CA TYR A 141 -9.77 6.26 -3.10
C TYR A 141 -9.23 5.53 -1.87
N CYS A 142 -9.46 4.23 -1.83
CA CYS A 142 -8.96 3.33 -0.82
C CYS A 142 -7.74 2.57 -1.35
N ILE A 143 -6.65 2.65 -0.59
CA ILE A 143 -5.38 1.99 -0.88
C ILE A 143 -5.25 0.66 -0.12
N ALA A 144 -6.29 0.21 0.60
CA ALA A 144 -6.33 -1.09 1.27
C ALA A 144 -6.77 -2.21 0.32
N SER A 145 -6.61 -3.46 0.76
CA SER A 145 -7.22 -4.61 0.08
C SER A 145 -8.74 -4.61 0.25
N ALA A 146 -9.47 -5.21 -0.69
CA ALA A 146 -10.93 -5.31 -0.56
C ALA A 146 -11.29 -6.20 0.63
N ALA A 147 -10.53 -7.27 0.88
CA ALA A 147 -10.69 -8.15 2.03
C ALA A 147 -10.70 -7.39 3.36
N THR A 148 -9.73 -6.49 3.54
CA THR A 148 -9.62 -5.65 4.73
C THR A 148 -10.84 -4.73 4.88
N CYS A 149 -11.17 -3.96 3.84
CA CYS A 149 -12.33 -3.07 3.90
C CYS A 149 -13.65 -3.84 4.06
N CYS A 150 -13.75 -5.03 3.48
CA CYS A 150 -14.90 -5.93 3.59
C CYS A 150 -15.11 -6.39 5.03
N TYR A 151 -14.04 -6.84 5.71
CA TYR A 151 -14.13 -7.31 7.09
C TYR A 151 -14.54 -6.17 8.04
N PHE A 152 -13.77 -5.07 8.06
CA PHE A 152 -14.06 -3.96 8.97
C PHE A 152 -15.35 -3.22 8.63
N GLY A 153 -15.63 -3.04 7.33
CA GLY A 153 -16.90 -2.48 6.87
C GLY A 153 -18.11 -3.32 7.29
N HIS A 154 -17.99 -4.64 7.31
CA HIS A 154 -19.05 -5.52 7.84
C HIS A 154 -19.26 -5.31 9.33
N LEU A 155 -18.19 -5.30 10.14
CA LEU A 155 -18.31 -5.10 11.59
C LEU A 155 -19.06 -3.79 11.92
N GLN A 156 -18.83 -2.75 11.13
CA GLN A 156 -19.48 -1.45 11.29
C GLN A 156 -20.91 -1.41 10.75
N LEU A 157 -21.16 -1.88 9.53
CA LEU A 157 -22.44 -1.75 8.84
C LEU A 157 -23.46 -2.84 9.21
N LYS A 158 -22.99 -3.95 9.77
CA LYS A 158 -23.81 -5.12 10.16
C LYS A 158 -23.44 -5.58 11.58
N PRO A 159 -23.53 -4.70 12.60
CA PRO A 159 -23.11 -5.05 13.96
C PRO A 159 -23.93 -6.24 14.51
N GLY A 160 -23.23 -7.22 15.07
CA GLY A 160 -23.83 -8.43 15.63
C GLY A 160 -24.23 -9.50 14.60
N VAL A 161 -24.00 -9.26 13.31
CA VAL A 161 -24.12 -10.28 12.27
C VAL A 161 -22.77 -10.96 12.10
N GLU A 162 -22.78 -12.28 11.86
CA GLU A 162 -21.55 -13.02 11.60
C GLU A 162 -21.01 -12.68 10.20
N PHE A 163 -19.68 -12.48 10.11
CA PHE A 163 -19.01 -12.20 8.86
C PHE A 163 -19.07 -13.42 7.92
N PRO A 164 -19.57 -13.29 6.67
CA PRO A 164 -19.87 -14.44 5.82
C PRO A 164 -18.64 -15.15 5.23
N PHE A 165 -17.44 -14.56 5.29
CA PHE A 165 -16.23 -15.15 4.71
C PHE A 165 -15.30 -15.69 5.79
N THR A 166 -15.40 -16.99 6.07
CA THR A 166 -14.63 -17.66 7.13
C THR A 166 -13.11 -17.70 6.89
N ALA A 167 -12.66 -17.46 5.65
CA ALA A 167 -11.24 -17.39 5.32
C ALA A 167 -10.54 -16.17 5.94
N LEU A 168 -11.31 -15.12 6.26
CA LEU A 168 -10.84 -13.88 6.85
C LEU A 168 -11.31 -13.81 8.30
N TYR A 169 -10.37 -13.77 9.23
CA TYR A 169 -10.65 -13.75 10.66
C TYR A 169 -9.49 -13.12 11.42
N LEU A 170 -9.78 -12.53 12.58
CA LEU A 170 -8.76 -12.12 13.55
C LEU A 170 -8.62 -13.19 14.64
N LYS A 171 -7.38 -13.54 14.95
CA LYS A 171 -7.03 -14.36 16.13
C LYS A 171 -7.26 -13.52 17.39
N ASP A 172 -7.40 -14.14 18.55
CA ASP A 172 -7.76 -13.43 19.78
C ASP A 172 -6.78 -12.29 20.14
N TYR A 173 -5.48 -12.52 19.94
CA TYR A 173 -4.44 -11.49 20.14
C TYR A 173 -4.45 -10.38 19.09
N GLU A 174 -5.18 -10.55 17.97
CA GLU A 174 -5.32 -9.58 16.89
C GLU A 174 -6.60 -8.75 17.04
N LYS A 175 -7.57 -9.17 17.87
CA LYS A 175 -8.86 -8.47 18.02
C LYS A 175 -8.75 -7.06 18.59
N GLU A 176 -7.61 -6.71 19.19
CA GLU A 176 -7.35 -5.31 19.60
C GLU A 176 -7.40 -4.34 18.41
N ILE A 177 -7.12 -4.83 17.21
CA ILE A 177 -7.20 -4.07 15.95
C ILE A 177 -8.60 -3.51 15.72
N GLU A 178 -9.66 -4.25 16.09
CA GLU A 178 -11.05 -3.82 15.93
C GLU A 178 -11.37 -2.54 16.71
N ARG A 179 -10.60 -2.23 17.76
CA ARG A 179 -10.77 -1.02 18.57
C ARG A 179 -10.09 0.22 17.97
N HIS A 180 -9.11 0.02 17.10
CA HIS A 180 -8.31 1.10 16.52
C HIS A 180 -8.81 1.54 15.14
N ILE A 181 -9.62 0.70 14.48
CA ILE A 181 -10.20 1.00 13.17
C ILE A 181 -11.59 1.58 13.33
N GLU A 182 -11.64 2.89 13.56
CA GLU A 182 -12.83 3.70 13.29
C GLU A 182 -12.72 4.28 11.88
N LEU A 183 -13.31 3.60 10.90
CA LEU A 183 -13.58 4.24 9.61
C LEU A 183 -14.65 5.30 9.82
N GLU A 184 -14.23 6.56 9.99
CA GLU A 184 -15.14 7.70 9.89
C GLU A 184 -15.72 7.74 8.47
N VAL A 185 -17.01 7.46 8.33
CA VAL A 185 -17.71 7.53 7.04
C VAL A 185 -18.54 8.81 6.98
N GLU A 186 -18.16 9.68 6.06
CA GLU A 186 -18.98 10.84 5.67
C GLU A 186 -19.83 10.45 4.47
N GLU A 187 -21.16 10.40 4.62
CA GLU A 187 -22.11 9.90 3.61
C GLU A 187 -22.43 10.90 2.47
N GLU A 188 -21.85 12.10 2.49
CA GLU A 188 -22.07 13.09 1.44
C GLU A 188 -21.38 12.70 0.12
N GLY A 189 -21.91 13.21 -0.99
CA GLY A 189 -21.31 13.07 -2.32
C GLY A 189 -21.69 11.80 -3.07
N GLU A 190 -20.88 11.47 -4.07
CA GLU A 190 -21.10 10.31 -4.94
C GLU A 190 -20.73 9.02 -4.22
N ARG A 191 -21.57 7.99 -4.35
CA ARG A 191 -21.28 6.66 -3.79
C ARG A 191 -20.36 5.87 -4.72
N ILE A 192 -19.17 6.40 -4.99
CA ILE A 192 -18.13 5.76 -5.78
C ILE A 192 -16.86 5.68 -4.94
N MET A 193 -16.28 4.49 -4.88
CA MET A 193 -14.98 4.24 -4.25
C MET A 193 -14.05 3.57 -5.24
N LEU A 194 -12.91 4.20 -5.50
CA LEU A 194 -11.78 3.56 -6.15
C LEU A 194 -11.07 2.66 -5.13
N LEU A 195 -10.60 1.50 -5.58
CA LEU A 195 -9.87 0.57 -4.73
C LEU A 195 -8.57 0.13 -5.40
N ASN A 196 -7.44 0.25 -4.72
CA ASN A 196 -6.14 -0.23 -5.21
C ASN A 196 -6.06 -1.75 -5.12
N SER A 197 -6.85 -2.42 -5.94
CA SER A 197 -6.93 -3.88 -6.04
C SER A 197 -7.35 -4.29 -7.46
N SER A 198 -7.47 -5.60 -7.68
CA SER A 198 -7.90 -6.20 -8.92
C SER A 198 -9.00 -7.21 -8.62
N ARG A 199 -10.03 -7.30 -9.49
CA ARG A 199 -11.02 -8.38 -9.40
C ARG A 199 -10.39 -9.77 -9.46
N ALA A 200 -9.20 -9.92 -10.07
CA ALA A 200 -8.45 -11.18 -10.05
C ALA A 200 -8.07 -11.66 -8.63
N ILE A 201 -7.99 -10.74 -7.66
CA ILE A 201 -7.65 -11.03 -6.26
C ILE A 201 -8.92 -11.06 -5.40
N ASP A 202 -9.74 -10.03 -5.57
CA ASP A 202 -10.67 -9.59 -4.54
C ASP A 202 -12.15 -9.60 -4.98
N ALA A 203 -12.50 -10.19 -6.14
CA ALA A 203 -13.83 -10.05 -6.76
C ALA A 203 -15.01 -10.20 -5.77
N LYS A 204 -15.05 -11.29 -5.01
CA LYS A 204 -16.15 -11.56 -4.05
C LYS A 204 -16.20 -10.56 -2.89
N TYR A 205 -15.04 -10.06 -2.46
CA TYR A 205 -14.94 -9.04 -1.40
C TYR A 205 -15.36 -7.67 -1.91
N ILE A 206 -15.01 -7.33 -3.16
CA ILE A 206 -15.48 -6.13 -3.84
C ILE A 206 -17.00 -6.15 -3.97
N ASP A 207 -17.57 -7.27 -4.43
CA ASP A 207 -19.02 -7.40 -4.64
C ASP A 207 -19.78 -7.28 -3.33
N TYR A 208 -19.31 -7.97 -2.27
CA TYR A 208 -19.94 -7.88 -0.95
C TYR A 208 -19.82 -6.49 -0.32
N LEU A 209 -18.64 -5.86 -0.40
CA LEU A 209 -18.43 -4.52 0.14
C LEU A 209 -19.30 -3.48 -0.58
N SER A 210 -19.47 -3.64 -1.90
CA SER A 210 -20.38 -2.83 -2.71
C SER A 210 -21.84 -2.99 -2.25
N GLU A 211 -22.28 -4.22 -1.97
CA GLU A 211 -23.63 -4.52 -1.48
C GLU A 211 -23.90 -3.90 -0.11
N ILE A 212 -23.05 -4.17 0.89
CA ILE A 212 -23.28 -3.68 2.26
C ILE A 212 -23.17 -2.16 2.37
N GLY A 213 -22.27 -1.56 1.60
CA GLY A 213 -22.02 -0.12 1.60
C GLY A 213 -22.86 0.66 0.58
N GLN A 214 -23.68 -0.01 -0.24
CA GLN A 214 -24.42 0.57 -1.36
C GLN A 214 -23.57 1.54 -2.19
N THR A 215 -22.31 1.16 -2.43
CA THR A 215 -21.26 2.01 -3.01
C THR A 215 -20.71 1.31 -4.24
N ASN A 216 -20.63 2.01 -5.37
CA ASN A 216 -20.00 1.49 -6.56
C ASN A 216 -18.48 1.42 -6.35
N ILE A 217 -17.93 0.20 -6.27
CA ILE A 217 -16.51 -0.03 -6.04
C ILE A 217 -15.81 -0.35 -7.36
N LEU A 218 -14.86 0.51 -7.72
CA LEU A 218 -14.09 0.39 -8.96
C LEU A 218 -12.63 0.06 -8.62
N PRO A 219 -12.16 -1.15 -8.93
CA PRO A 219 -10.74 -1.45 -8.83
C PRO A 219 -9.93 -0.57 -9.80
N THR A 220 -8.78 -0.07 -9.36
CA THR A 220 -7.81 0.67 -10.20
C THR A 220 -6.74 -0.24 -10.80
N GLY A 221 -6.84 -1.55 -10.55
CA GLY A 221 -5.77 -2.52 -10.72
C GLY A 221 -4.75 -2.43 -9.59
N VAL A 222 -3.85 -3.41 -9.48
CA VAL A 222 -2.74 -3.30 -8.53
C VAL A 222 -1.76 -2.27 -9.08
N VAL A 223 -1.74 -1.11 -8.43
CA VAL A 223 -0.89 0.00 -8.81
C VAL A 223 0.50 -0.20 -8.23
N ILE A 224 1.42 -0.69 -9.05
CA ILE A 224 2.82 -0.93 -8.70
C ILE A 224 3.64 0.24 -9.27
N GLN A 225 4.55 0.82 -8.48
CA GLN A 225 5.50 1.83 -8.99
C GLN A 225 6.22 1.30 -10.22
N ASP A 226 6.16 2.03 -11.34
CA ASP A 226 6.93 1.70 -12.53
C ASP A 226 8.42 1.83 -12.22
N LEU A 227 9.15 0.73 -12.42
CA LEU A 227 10.50 0.49 -11.90
C LEU A 227 11.62 1.13 -12.71
N GLU A 228 11.29 2.05 -13.62
CA GLU A 228 12.28 2.67 -14.51
C GLU A 228 13.23 3.63 -13.75
N ASP A 229 12.85 4.12 -12.57
CA ASP A 229 13.65 5.05 -11.75
C ASP A 229 14.30 4.41 -10.51
N ALA A 230 14.35 3.08 -10.44
CA ALA A 230 15.27 2.43 -9.51
C ALA A 230 16.66 2.58 -10.09
N GLY A 231 17.38 3.62 -9.65
CA GLY A 231 18.77 3.88 -9.99
C GLY A 231 19.55 2.58 -10.09
N ASP A 232 20.51 2.55 -11.02
CA ASP A 232 21.32 1.39 -11.25
C ASP A 232 21.68 0.77 -9.90
N LEU A 233 21.43 -0.53 -9.75
CA LEU A 233 22.23 -1.30 -8.83
C LEU A 233 23.65 -0.99 -9.30
N GLU A 234 24.30 0.02 -8.69
CA GLU A 234 25.75 0.07 -8.65
C GLU A 234 26.16 -1.37 -8.38
N GLU A 235 27.16 -1.87 -9.12
CA GLU A 235 27.66 -3.24 -9.08
C GLU A 235 27.92 -3.72 -7.63
N THR A 236 26.84 -4.02 -6.93
CA THR A 236 26.82 -4.16 -5.49
C THR A 236 27.27 -5.58 -5.23
N GLU A 237 27.99 -5.78 -4.15
CA GLU A 237 28.37 -7.14 -3.72
C GLU A 237 27.16 -8.07 -3.62
N LEU A 238 25.96 -7.51 -3.40
CA LEU A 238 24.70 -8.22 -3.44
C LEU A 238 24.40 -8.85 -4.82
N ILE A 239 24.57 -8.15 -5.94
CA ILE A 239 24.39 -8.75 -7.29
C ILE A 239 25.41 -9.89 -7.50
N LYS A 240 26.69 -9.65 -7.17
CA LYS A 240 27.74 -10.65 -7.34
C LYS A 240 27.49 -11.90 -6.49
N TRP A 241 26.90 -11.72 -5.31
CA TRP A 241 26.48 -12.81 -4.45
C TRP A 241 25.26 -13.55 -5.01
N ILE A 242 24.26 -12.81 -5.51
CA ILE A 242 23.04 -13.32 -6.13
C ILE A 242 23.37 -14.20 -7.35
N GLY A 243 24.29 -13.77 -8.23
CA GLY A 243 24.61 -14.47 -9.48
C GLY A 243 25.21 -15.88 -9.33
N LYS A 244 25.56 -16.30 -8.11
CA LYS A 244 26.17 -17.61 -7.82
C LYS A 244 25.17 -18.69 -7.36
N LYS A 245 23.88 -18.36 -7.20
CA LYS A 245 22.90 -19.24 -6.56
C LYS A 245 22.00 -19.94 -7.59
N LYS A 246 21.45 -21.10 -7.23
CA LYS A 246 20.49 -21.85 -8.06
C LYS A 246 19.16 -21.08 -8.14
N GLU A 247 18.44 -21.23 -9.25
CA GLU A 247 17.07 -20.74 -9.39
C GLU A 247 16.18 -21.20 -8.23
N HIS A 248 15.33 -20.29 -7.77
CA HIS A 248 14.36 -20.49 -6.68
C HIS A 248 14.94 -21.04 -5.37
N SER A 249 16.24 -20.83 -5.11
CA SER A 249 16.93 -21.36 -3.91
C SER A 249 17.16 -20.33 -2.80
N THR A 250 16.82 -19.06 -3.04
CA THR A 250 17.05 -17.96 -2.11
C THR A 250 15.74 -17.36 -1.60
N VAL A 251 15.68 -17.09 -0.30
CA VAL A 251 14.58 -16.41 0.36
C VAL A 251 14.90 -14.92 0.49
N TYR A 252 13.99 -14.06 0.03
CA TYR A 252 14.04 -12.65 0.38
C TYR A 252 13.22 -12.42 1.66
N VAL A 253 13.76 -11.66 2.62
CA VAL A 253 13.10 -11.36 3.90
C VAL A 253 13.09 -9.85 4.07
N SER A 254 11.90 -9.27 4.15
CA SER A 254 11.72 -7.85 4.44
C SER A 254 10.36 -7.60 5.04
N PHE A 255 10.32 -6.76 6.07
CA PHE A 255 9.07 -6.41 6.74
C PHE A 255 8.60 -4.97 6.48
N GLY A 256 9.05 -4.35 5.39
CA GLY A 256 8.57 -3.01 5.01
C GLY A 256 9.25 -1.87 5.77
N SER A 257 8.66 -0.68 5.72
CA SER A 257 9.20 0.52 6.37
C SER A 257 8.63 0.78 7.75
N GLU A 258 7.41 0.32 8.01
CA GLU A 258 6.65 0.67 9.21
C GLU A 258 6.69 -0.45 10.28
N TYR A 259 6.95 -1.71 9.92
CA TYR A 259 7.13 -2.78 10.91
C TYR A 259 8.59 -2.97 11.29
N VAL A 260 8.94 -2.46 12.47
CA VAL A 260 10.23 -2.70 13.11
C VAL A 260 10.07 -3.87 14.09
N LEU A 261 10.89 -4.90 13.90
CA LEU A 261 10.87 -6.07 14.77
C LEU A 261 11.31 -5.70 16.18
N THR A 262 10.64 -6.25 17.19
CA THR A 262 11.18 -6.25 18.55
C THR A 262 12.48 -7.08 18.61
N LYS A 263 13.29 -6.87 19.65
CA LYS A 263 14.51 -7.66 19.85
C LYS A 263 14.20 -9.17 19.91
N GLU A 264 13.14 -9.56 20.62
CA GLU A 264 12.69 -10.95 20.70
C GLU A 264 12.33 -11.51 19.32
N GLU A 265 11.55 -10.78 18.52
CA GLU A 265 11.18 -11.22 17.17
C GLU A 265 12.39 -11.27 16.23
N MET A 266 13.33 -10.32 16.35
CA MET A 266 14.56 -10.30 15.57
C MET A 266 15.42 -11.53 15.87
N GLU A 267 15.55 -11.93 17.14
CA GLU A 267 16.24 -13.15 17.54
C GLU A 267 15.56 -14.40 16.95
N GLU A 268 14.23 -14.51 17.04
CA GLU A 268 13.49 -15.66 16.50
C GLU A 268 13.59 -15.74 14.97
N VAL A 269 13.55 -14.61 14.26
CA VAL A 269 13.76 -14.55 12.81
C VAL A 269 15.18 -14.95 12.44
N ALA A 270 16.19 -14.41 13.12
CA ALA A 270 17.59 -14.74 12.86
C ALA A 270 17.85 -16.25 13.04
N TYR A 271 17.47 -16.83 14.18
CA TYR A 271 17.65 -18.26 14.41
C TYR A 271 16.78 -19.13 13.48
N GLY A 272 15.58 -18.67 13.12
CA GLY A 272 14.73 -19.36 12.15
C GLY A 272 15.41 -19.45 10.78
N LEU A 273 16.01 -18.35 10.31
CA LEU A 273 16.79 -18.32 9.08
C LEU A 273 18.04 -19.20 9.16
N GLU A 274 18.75 -19.18 10.29
CA GLU A 274 19.92 -20.04 10.51
C GLU A 274 19.56 -21.53 10.39
N VAL A 275 18.55 -21.97 11.15
CA VAL A 275 18.09 -23.38 11.21
C VAL A 275 17.37 -23.82 9.94
N SER A 276 16.82 -22.89 9.16
CA SER A 276 16.22 -23.18 7.85
C SER A 276 17.24 -23.76 6.85
N ASN A 277 18.52 -23.42 7.02
CA ASN A 277 19.63 -23.79 6.13
C ASN A 277 19.43 -23.38 4.65
N VAL A 278 18.57 -22.40 4.39
CA VAL A 278 18.37 -21.83 3.04
C VAL A 278 19.41 -20.74 2.76
N HIS A 279 19.50 -20.33 1.48
CA HIS A 279 20.10 -19.05 1.15
C HIS A 279 19.10 -17.93 1.41
N PHE A 280 19.54 -16.80 1.96
CA PHE A 280 18.62 -15.68 2.19
C PHE A 280 19.28 -14.31 2.05
N ILE A 281 18.44 -13.33 1.73
CA ILE A 281 18.74 -11.90 1.81
C ILE A 281 17.74 -11.32 2.81
N TRP A 282 18.22 -10.76 3.92
CA TRP A 282 17.37 -10.16 4.94
C TRP A 282 17.64 -8.66 5.05
N VAL A 283 16.61 -7.86 4.77
CA VAL A 283 16.65 -6.41 5.00
C VAL A 283 16.24 -6.14 6.44
N VAL A 284 17.17 -5.62 7.23
CA VAL A 284 16.98 -5.30 8.65
C VAL A 284 16.82 -3.79 8.79
N ARG A 285 15.89 -3.39 9.66
CA ARG A 285 15.67 -2.00 10.05
C ARG A 285 15.64 -1.89 11.56
N PHE A 286 16.12 -0.76 12.04
CA PHE A 286 16.18 -0.41 13.45
C PHE A 286 15.35 0.85 13.71
N PRO A 287 14.82 1.03 14.94
CA PRO A 287 14.14 2.26 15.32
C PRO A 287 15.08 3.46 15.11
N ARG A 288 14.58 4.59 14.58
CA ARG A 288 15.41 5.78 14.34
C ARG A 288 16.04 6.37 15.60
N GLU A 289 15.43 6.09 16.76
CA GLU A 289 15.86 6.55 18.08
C GLU A 289 16.99 5.69 18.66
N GLU A 290 17.16 4.47 18.12
CA GLU A 290 18.25 3.56 18.46
C GLU A 290 19.32 3.67 17.37
N GLN A 291 20.34 4.51 17.61
CA GLN A 291 21.56 4.45 16.79
C GLN A 291 22.25 3.12 17.06
N VAL A 292 21.94 2.11 16.25
CA VAL A 292 22.68 0.85 16.27
C VAL A 292 24.09 1.15 15.75
N VAL A 293 25.08 0.96 16.62
CA VAL A 293 26.49 1.24 16.30
C VAL A 293 27.08 0.14 15.41
N ASN A 294 26.58 -1.09 15.53
CA ASN A 294 27.05 -2.25 14.76
C ASN A 294 25.97 -3.35 14.63
N LEU A 295 25.82 -3.95 13.44
CA LEU A 295 24.96 -5.12 13.18
C LEU A 295 25.28 -6.32 14.08
N GLU A 296 26.55 -6.51 14.46
CA GLU A 296 26.96 -7.59 15.37
C GLU A 296 26.37 -7.46 16.78
N GLU A 297 26.08 -6.23 17.22
CA GLU A 297 25.46 -5.98 18.53
C GLU A 297 23.93 -6.13 18.47
N ALA A 298 23.34 -5.90 17.31
CA ALA A 298 21.90 -5.96 17.10
C ALA A 298 21.37 -7.37 16.82
N LEU A 299 22.19 -8.21 16.20
CA LEU A 299 21.85 -9.60 15.85
C LEU A 299 22.33 -10.57 16.93
N PRO A 300 21.82 -11.82 16.98
CA PRO A 300 22.31 -12.80 17.93
C PRO A 300 23.82 -13.02 17.80
N ARG A 301 24.49 -13.19 18.95
CA ARG A 301 25.95 -13.33 18.98
C ARG A 301 26.42 -14.51 18.12
N GLY A 302 27.35 -14.25 17.21
CA GLY A 302 27.91 -15.25 16.28
C GLY A 302 27.04 -15.54 15.06
N PHE A 303 25.86 -14.92 14.94
CA PHE A 303 24.93 -15.17 13.83
C PHE A 303 25.57 -14.90 12.46
N LEU A 304 26.30 -13.79 12.29
CA LEU A 304 26.96 -13.45 11.02
C LEU A 304 28.00 -14.50 10.60
N ASP A 305 28.74 -15.07 11.56
CA ASP A 305 29.69 -16.16 11.30
C ASP A 305 28.97 -17.46 10.92
N HIS A 306 27.89 -17.80 11.62
CA HIS A 306 27.12 -19.03 11.42
C HIS A 306 26.39 -19.07 10.07
N ILE A 307 25.93 -17.93 9.58
CA ILE A 307 25.26 -17.84 8.27
C ILE A 307 26.27 -17.86 7.11
N GLY A 308 27.50 -17.37 7.33
CA GLY A 308 28.58 -17.35 6.35
C GLY A 308 28.13 -16.86 4.96
N GLU A 309 28.41 -17.64 3.91
CA GLU A 309 28.01 -17.31 2.53
C GLU A 309 26.54 -17.64 2.19
N ARG A 310 25.76 -18.20 3.14
CA ARG A 310 24.35 -18.53 2.94
C ARG A 310 23.45 -17.31 3.09
N GLY A 311 23.80 -16.37 3.96
CA GLY A 311 23.00 -15.19 4.25
C GLY A 311 23.65 -13.89 3.80
N ARG A 312 22.83 -12.90 3.44
CA ARG A 312 23.23 -11.50 3.30
C ARG A 312 22.29 -10.62 4.10
N ILE A 313 22.87 -9.80 4.98
CA ILE A 313 22.13 -8.80 5.75
C ILE A 313 22.29 -7.46 5.05
N VAL A 314 21.17 -6.79 4.78
CA VAL A 314 21.15 -5.45 4.19
C VAL A 314 20.50 -4.51 5.20
N GLU A 315 21.24 -3.51 5.64
CA GLU A 315 20.71 -2.51 6.56
C GLU A 315 19.92 -1.43 5.81
N GLY A 316 18.73 -1.10 6.31
CA GLY A 316 17.93 0.03 5.83
C GLY A 316 17.17 -0.27 4.54
N TRP A 317 17.78 0.02 3.38
CA TRP A 317 17.10 -0.04 2.08
C TRP A 317 17.75 -1.04 1.12
N ALA A 318 16.89 -1.78 0.41
CA ALA A 318 17.29 -2.66 -0.68
C ALA A 318 16.40 -2.42 -1.91
N PRO A 319 16.88 -2.66 -3.13
CA PRO A 319 16.08 -2.58 -4.35
C PRO A 319 15.15 -3.80 -4.47
N GLN A 320 14.18 -3.87 -3.56
CA GLN A 320 13.25 -4.99 -3.35
C GLN A 320 12.66 -5.52 -4.65
N ALA A 321 12.15 -4.64 -5.50
CA ALA A 321 11.53 -5.05 -6.76
C ALA A 321 12.51 -5.69 -7.76
N ARG A 322 13.78 -5.29 -7.77
CA ARG A 322 14.81 -5.96 -8.59
C ARG A 322 15.19 -7.30 -8.00
N ILE A 323 15.33 -7.38 -6.67
CA ILE A 323 15.60 -8.64 -5.96
C ILE A 323 14.48 -9.66 -6.24
N LEU A 324 13.22 -9.29 -6.01
CA LEU A 324 12.05 -10.15 -6.21
C LEU A 324 11.86 -10.63 -7.66
N LYS A 325 12.36 -9.88 -8.65
CA LYS A 325 12.35 -10.30 -10.06
C LYS A 325 13.47 -11.27 -10.43
N HIS A 326 14.46 -11.45 -9.57
CA HIS A 326 15.63 -12.27 -9.88
C HIS A 326 15.28 -13.78 -9.79
N ALA A 327 15.74 -14.57 -10.76
CA ALA A 327 15.39 -16.00 -10.89
C ALA A 327 15.80 -16.87 -9.68
N ILE A 328 16.81 -16.45 -8.91
CA ILE A 328 17.22 -17.16 -7.70
C ILE A 328 16.21 -17.07 -6.56
N ILE A 329 15.34 -16.06 -6.57
CA ILE A 329 14.38 -15.88 -5.50
C ILE A 329 13.30 -16.96 -5.63
N GLY A 330 13.16 -17.76 -4.58
CA GLY A 330 12.19 -18.84 -4.46
C GLY A 330 11.02 -18.48 -3.54
N ALA A 331 11.24 -17.58 -2.57
CA ALA A 331 10.24 -17.18 -1.59
C ALA A 331 10.47 -15.74 -1.10
N PHE A 332 9.40 -15.14 -0.59
CA PHE A 332 9.42 -13.83 0.08
C PHE A 332 8.74 -13.96 1.45
N VAL A 333 9.49 -13.71 2.52
CA VAL A 333 8.96 -13.55 3.88
C VAL A 333 8.62 -12.07 4.08
N THR A 334 7.34 -11.80 4.34
CA THR A 334 6.78 -10.45 4.43
C THR A 334 5.76 -10.36 5.56
N HIS A 335 5.56 -9.15 6.09
CA HIS A 335 4.47 -8.83 7.03
C HIS A 335 3.10 -8.68 6.33
N CYS A 336 3.05 -8.84 5.00
CA CYS A 336 1.84 -8.71 4.18
C CYS A 336 1.21 -7.30 4.13
N GLY A 337 2.03 -6.24 4.19
CA GLY A 337 1.56 -4.89 3.88
C GLY A 337 1.05 -4.77 2.44
N TRP A 338 -0.08 -4.09 2.24
CA TRP A 338 -0.69 -3.96 0.91
C TRP A 338 0.03 -2.94 0.02
N ASN A 339 0.46 -1.79 0.58
CA ASN A 339 1.38 -0.80 -0.01
C ASN A 339 1.80 0.22 1.07
N SER A 340 2.99 0.06 1.68
CA SER A 340 3.82 1.00 2.50
C SER A 340 3.21 1.93 3.57
N SER A 341 1.89 2.12 3.70
CA SER A 341 1.30 3.02 4.72
C SER A 341 -0.02 2.55 5.31
N LEU A 342 -0.64 1.54 4.71
CA LEU A 342 -1.46 0.58 5.46
C LEU A 342 -0.62 -0.60 5.98
N GLU A 343 0.70 -0.41 6.09
CA GLU A 343 1.58 -1.23 6.93
C GLU A 343 1.33 -0.97 8.43
N SER A 344 0.20 -0.35 8.82
CA SER A 344 -0.26 -0.53 10.19
C SER A 344 -0.32 -2.03 10.42
N ILE A 345 0.46 -2.50 11.40
CA ILE A 345 0.53 -3.89 11.84
C ILE A 345 -0.88 -4.50 11.93
N GLU A 346 -1.84 -3.63 12.21
CA GLU A 346 -3.28 -3.85 12.26
C GLU A 346 -3.88 -4.52 11.02
N PHE A 347 -3.46 -4.19 9.79
CA PHE A 347 -4.06 -4.78 8.58
C PHE A 347 -3.28 -5.97 8.01
N GLY A 348 -2.06 -6.19 8.49
CA GLY A 348 -1.18 -7.29 8.09
C GLY A 348 -1.85 -8.67 8.20
N PRO A 349 -2.52 -9.00 9.32
CA PRO A 349 -3.22 -10.27 9.47
C PRO A 349 -4.22 -10.56 8.36
N MET A 350 -5.07 -9.59 8.02
CA MET A 350 -6.13 -9.76 7.04
C MET A 350 -5.58 -9.97 5.63
N ASN A 351 -4.56 -9.18 5.25
CA ASN A 351 -3.86 -9.36 3.98
C ASN A 351 -3.16 -10.72 3.91
N ALA A 352 -2.54 -11.18 5.00
CA ALA A 352 -1.91 -12.50 5.07
C ALA A 352 -2.94 -13.62 4.78
N ARG A 353 -4.13 -13.53 5.38
CA ARG A 353 -5.21 -14.50 5.18
C ARG A 353 -5.76 -14.46 3.76
N LEU A 354 -5.88 -13.27 3.16
CA LEU A 354 -6.26 -13.12 1.76
C LEU A 354 -5.27 -13.82 0.82
N VAL A 355 -3.95 -13.65 1.00
CA VAL A 355 -2.95 -14.26 0.12
C VAL A 355 -2.83 -15.78 0.34
N VAL A 356 -3.09 -16.26 1.56
CA VAL A 356 -3.22 -17.69 1.86
C VAL A 356 -4.46 -18.28 1.20
N GLU A 357 -5.60 -17.59 1.25
CA GLU A 357 -6.83 -18.03 0.61
C GLU A 357 -6.70 -18.10 -0.92
N ASN A 358 -6.03 -17.12 -1.52
CA ASN A 358 -5.66 -17.15 -2.94
C ASN A 358 -4.67 -18.29 -3.27
N GLY A 359 -4.10 -18.94 -2.24
CA GLY A 359 -3.18 -20.06 -2.37
C GLY A 359 -1.82 -19.66 -2.88
N ILE A 360 -1.41 -18.40 -2.69
CA ILE A 360 -0.11 -17.87 -3.14
C ILE A 360 0.89 -17.69 -2.00
N ALA A 361 0.48 -17.97 -0.77
CA ALA A 361 1.33 -17.86 0.42
C ALA A 361 1.04 -18.96 1.44
N MET A 362 1.98 -19.14 2.37
CA MET A 362 1.80 -19.88 3.62
C MET A 362 1.98 -18.91 4.78
N GLU A 363 1.10 -19.00 5.77
CA GLU A 363 1.26 -18.24 7.01
C GLU A 363 2.32 -18.92 7.90
N ILE A 364 3.30 -18.16 8.36
CA ILE A 364 4.20 -18.61 9.43
C ILE A 364 3.40 -18.63 10.72
N ALA A 365 3.28 -19.79 11.34
CA ALA A 365 2.54 -19.95 12.59
C ALA A 365 3.12 -19.09 13.72
N ARG A 366 2.22 -18.57 14.55
CA ARG A 366 2.51 -17.88 15.81
C ARG A 366 1.86 -18.67 16.95
N ASP A 367 2.36 -18.51 18.17
CA ASP A 367 1.70 -19.12 19.33
C ASP A 367 0.38 -18.41 19.70
N GLY A 368 -0.30 -18.89 20.74
CA GLY A 368 -1.57 -18.34 21.21
C GLY A 368 -1.52 -16.88 21.65
N ASN A 369 -0.33 -16.33 21.90
CA ASN A 369 -0.10 -14.92 22.26
C ASN A 369 0.41 -14.08 21.08
N GLY A 370 0.46 -14.66 19.88
CA GLY A 370 0.97 -13.99 18.69
C GLY A 370 2.49 -13.92 18.59
N LYS A 371 3.25 -14.64 19.42
CA LYS A 371 4.72 -14.62 19.34
C LYS A 371 5.23 -15.50 18.19
N LEU A 372 6.30 -15.02 17.55
CA LEU A 372 7.04 -15.77 16.54
C LEU A 372 7.92 -16.82 17.20
N HIS A 373 8.11 -17.94 16.52
CA HIS A 373 9.01 -19.01 16.94
C HIS A 373 9.88 -19.45 15.77
N ARG A 374 11.20 -19.51 15.99
CA ARG A 374 12.21 -19.93 15.03
C ARG A 374 11.92 -21.27 14.37
N GLY A 375 11.30 -22.20 15.12
CA GLY A 375 10.90 -23.51 14.61
C GLY A 375 9.88 -23.40 13.49
N TYR A 376 8.79 -22.64 13.72
CA TYR A 376 7.75 -22.41 12.72
C TYR A 376 8.27 -21.62 11.51
N ILE A 377 9.16 -20.65 11.74
CA ILE A 377 9.82 -19.90 10.67
C ILE A 377 10.65 -20.85 9.80
N ALA A 378 11.53 -21.65 10.42
CA ALA A 378 12.40 -22.57 9.70
C ALA A 378 11.63 -23.65 8.95
N GLU A 379 10.60 -24.24 9.57
CA GLU A 379 9.73 -25.25 8.96
C GLU A 379 9.00 -24.70 7.74
N THR A 380 8.33 -23.55 7.87
CA THR A 380 7.60 -22.91 6.77
C THR A 380 8.52 -22.56 5.61
N ILE A 381 9.69 -21.99 5.89
CA ILE A 381 10.67 -21.65 4.87
C ILE A 381 11.18 -22.89 4.15
N LYS A 382 11.49 -23.97 4.88
CA LYS A 382 11.94 -25.24 4.29
C LYS A 382 10.86 -25.84 3.40
N GLU A 383 9.60 -25.82 3.83
CA GLU A 383 8.50 -26.35 3.04
C GLU A 383 8.31 -25.58 1.72
N VAL A 384 8.41 -24.25 1.75
CA VAL A 384 8.28 -23.43 0.53
C VAL A 384 9.47 -23.60 -0.42
N ILE A 385 10.70 -23.75 0.09
CA ILE A 385 11.91 -23.81 -0.73
C ILE A 385 12.25 -25.24 -1.17
N PHE A 386 12.17 -26.20 -0.26
CA PHE A 386 12.58 -27.59 -0.51
C PHE A 386 11.40 -28.55 -0.72
N GLY A 387 10.17 -28.17 -0.35
CA GLY A 387 8.98 -28.97 -0.60
C GLY A 387 8.67 -29.04 -2.09
N GLU A 388 8.72 -30.25 -2.67
CA GLU A 388 8.56 -30.46 -4.12
C GLU A 388 7.22 -29.93 -4.63
N LYS A 389 6.12 -30.24 -3.94
CA LYS A 389 4.78 -29.87 -4.38
C LYS A 389 4.38 -28.46 -3.96
N ILE A 390 4.61 -28.11 -2.69
CA ILE A 390 4.08 -26.87 -2.12
C ILE A 390 4.73 -25.65 -2.77
N GLY A 391 6.06 -25.57 -2.80
CA GLY A 391 6.78 -24.46 -3.41
C GLY A 391 6.43 -24.25 -4.89
N GLU A 392 6.34 -25.34 -5.66
CA GLU A 392 5.96 -25.28 -7.07
C GLU A 392 4.52 -24.82 -7.29
N ASP A 393 3.59 -25.33 -6.48
CA ASP A 393 2.17 -24.94 -6.54
C ASP A 393 1.98 -23.46 -6.21
N LEU A 394 2.66 -22.95 -5.16
CA LEU A 394 2.65 -21.53 -4.81
C LEU A 394 3.18 -20.67 -5.97
N ARG A 395 4.35 -21.00 -6.52
CA ARG A 395 4.94 -20.26 -7.66
C ARG A 395 4.03 -20.26 -8.88
N ARG A 396 3.41 -21.41 -9.20
CA ARG A 396 2.46 -21.53 -10.31
C ARG A 396 1.24 -20.64 -10.11
N LYS A 397 0.66 -20.62 -8.92
CA LYS A 397 -0.48 -19.77 -8.57
C LYS A 397 -0.11 -18.28 -8.59
N VAL A 398 1.06 -17.90 -8.08
CA VAL A 398 1.58 -16.52 -8.17
C VAL A 398 1.68 -16.08 -9.63
N ASN A 399 2.24 -16.91 -10.50
CA ASN A 399 2.35 -16.61 -11.93
C ASN A 399 0.98 -16.49 -12.59
N SER A 400 0.05 -17.41 -12.31
CA SER A 400 -1.31 -17.33 -12.84
C SER A 400 -2.03 -16.06 -12.38
N LEU A 401 -1.92 -15.71 -11.10
CA LEU A 401 -2.54 -14.51 -10.55
C LEU A 401 -1.94 -13.24 -11.16
N ARG A 402 -0.61 -13.21 -11.33
CA ARG A 402 0.10 -12.09 -11.97
C ARG A 402 -0.40 -11.85 -13.41
N GLU A 403 -0.57 -12.90 -14.20
CA GLU A 403 -1.11 -12.76 -15.55
C GLU A 403 -2.56 -12.29 -15.55
N ASN A 404 -3.41 -12.81 -14.64
CA ASN A 404 -4.79 -12.34 -14.51
C ASN A 404 -4.86 -10.85 -14.12
N ILE A 405 -4.02 -10.40 -13.18
CA ILE A 405 -3.91 -8.98 -12.81
C ILE A 405 -3.46 -8.14 -14.01
N ARG A 406 -2.52 -8.63 -14.80
CA ARG A 406 -2.03 -7.94 -16.00
C ARG A 406 -3.13 -7.78 -17.05
N LEU A 407 -3.92 -8.83 -17.29
CA LEU A 407 -5.00 -8.82 -18.27
C LEU A 407 -6.11 -7.82 -17.91
N LEU A 408 -6.46 -7.70 -16.63
CA LEU A 408 -7.50 -6.78 -16.17
C LEU A 408 -7.01 -5.34 -15.93
N ARG A 409 -5.70 -5.07 -16.04
CA ARG A 409 -5.11 -3.78 -15.66
C ARG A 409 -5.72 -2.61 -16.43
N GLU A 410 -5.78 -2.72 -17.76
CA GLU A 410 -6.29 -1.64 -18.60
C GLU A 410 -7.81 -1.51 -18.49
N GLU A 411 -8.53 -2.63 -18.44
CA GLU A 411 -9.98 -2.65 -18.25
C GLU A 411 -10.41 -1.92 -16.96
N HIS A 412 -9.74 -2.22 -15.84
CA HIS A 412 -9.99 -1.54 -14.58
C HIS A 412 -9.77 -0.02 -14.71
N MET A 413 -8.66 0.39 -15.31
CA MET A 413 -8.33 1.80 -15.49
C MET A 413 -9.27 2.53 -16.45
N ASP A 414 -9.73 1.86 -17.49
CA ASP A 414 -10.73 2.40 -18.42
C ASP A 414 -12.07 2.58 -17.72
N GLY A 415 -12.48 1.63 -16.88
CA GLY A 415 -13.67 1.77 -16.03
C GLY A 415 -13.59 2.96 -15.06
N VAL A 416 -12.42 3.20 -14.47
CA VAL A 416 -12.18 4.38 -13.61
C VAL A 416 -12.28 5.68 -14.40
N ALA A 417 -11.62 5.76 -15.56
CA ALA A 417 -11.65 6.94 -16.42
C ALA A 417 -13.08 7.25 -16.90
N GLU A 418 -13.84 6.22 -17.26
CA GLU A 418 -15.23 6.35 -17.69
C GLU A 418 -16.13 6.85 -16.56
N ALA A 419 -15.97 6.32 -15.35
CA ALA A 419 -16.71 6.80 -14.18
C ALA A 419 -16.46 8.30 -13.91
N ILE A 420 -15.20 8.77 -14.02
CA ILE A 420 -14.86 10.19 -13.84
C ILE A 420 -15.52 11.05 -14.93
N LYS A 421 -15.54 10.59 -16.19
CA LYS A 421 -16.21 11.30 -17.30
C LYS A 421 -17.71 11.44 -17.05
N GLN A 422 -18.38 10.35 -16.65
CA GLN A 422 -19.82 10.33 -16.39
C GLN A 422 -20.23 11.28 -15.25
N LEU A 423 -19.40 11.42 -14.21
CA LEU A 423 -19.68 12.38 -13.13
C LEU A 423 -19.75 13.83 -13.62
N ARG A 424 -18.91 14.20 -14.59
CA ARG A 424 -18.97 15.53 -15.19
C ARG A 424 -20.23 15.73 -16.02
N GLU A 425 -20.61 14.73 -16.82
CA GLU A 425 -21.80 14.83 -17.68
C GLU A 425 -23.07 15.02 -16.86
N LYS A 426 -23.23 14.25 -15.77
CA LYS A 426 -24.32 14.42 -14.81
C LYS A 426 -24.39 15.85 -14.24
N LYS A 427 -23.24 16.42 -13.87
CA LYS A 427 -23.15 17.80 -13.35
C LYS A 427 -23.52 18.85 -14.40
N ASN A 428 -23.22 18.63 -15.67
CA ASN A 428 -23.63 19.55 -16.73
C ASN A 428 -25.14 19.49 -16.98
N GLN A 429 -25.74 18.30 -16.90
CA GLN A 429 -27.19 18.12 -17.03
C GLN A 429 -27.96 18.76 -15.87
N SER A 430 -27.49 18.62 -14.63
CA SER A 430 -28.14 19.24 -13.45
C SER A 430 -28.02 20.76 -13.38
N LYS A 431 -27.09 21.37 -14.13
CA LYS A 431 -27.00 22.84 -14.29
C LYS A 431 -27.94 23.40 -15.35
N ASN A 432 -28.39 22.55 -16.28
CA ASN A 432 -29.22 22.95 -17.43
C ASN A 432 -30.71 22.59 -17.24
N ALA A 433 -31.05 21.86 -16.19
CA ALA A 433 -32.41 21.58 -15.72
C ALA A 433 -32.75 22.55 -14.59
#